data_AF-A0A9D8XEE3-F1
#
_entry.id   AF-A0A9D8XEE3-F1
#
_cell.length_a   1.000
_cell.length_b   1.000
_cell.length_c   1.000
_cell.angle_alpha   90.00
_cell.angle_beta   90.00
_cell.angle_gamma   90.00
#
_symmetry.space_group_name_H-M   'P 1'
#
loop_
_entity.id
_entity.type
_entity.pdbx_description
1 polymer ?
#
loop_
_entity_poly.entity_id
_entity_poly.type
_entity_poly.pdbx_seq_one_letter_code
_entity_poly.pdbx_strand_id
1 'polypeptide(L)'
;SRVATLANSLYKEKVWYTNEGLEPLENKDDGYRFKIFNSLIDSMRSFALTFNSNKMYEPVWLARALSAKRHDTVLGESIAYALATSSNLPNFAGILNYTAAFYDFMSLDLGHLKRINNNVP
;
A
#
# COMPACT_ATOMS: atom_id res chain seq x y z
N SER A 1 9.55 11.52 6.18
CA SER A 1 8.44 12.51 6.03
C SER A 1 7.97 12.92 7.41
N ARG A 2 7.65 14.22 7.66
CA ARG A 2 7.10 14.72 8.94
C ARG A 2 5.93 13.86 9.45
N VAL A 3 5.01 13.49 8.55
CA VAL A 3 3.81 12.75 8.91
C VAL A 3 4.14 11.34 9.44
N ALA A 4 5.09 10.65 8.80
CA ALA A 4 5.56 9.35 9.29
C ALA A 4 6.29 9.46 10.65
N THR A 5 7.08 10.53 10.84
CA THR A 5 7.86 10.73 12.06
C THR A 5 7.01 11.16 13.26
N LEU A 6 6.05 12.07 13.05
CA LEU A 6 5.28 12.67 14.14
C LEU A 6 3.95 11.95 14.42
N ALA A 7 3.38 11.28 13.42
CA ALA A 7 2.07 10.63 13.54
C ALA A 7 2.14 9.11 13.30
N ASN A 8 3.33 8.54 13.09
CA ASN A 8 3.50 7.15 12.65
C ASN A 8 2.66 6.79 11.42
N SER A 9 2.27 7.76 10.60
CA SER A 9 1.34 7.57 9.48
C SER A 9 2.13 7.47 8.18
N LEU A 10 2.53 6.24 7.85
CA LEU A 10 3.40 5.96 6.70
C LEU A 10 2.68 6.25 5.36
N TYR A 11 1.40 5.91 5.30
CA TYR A 11 0.56 6.05 4.10
C TYR A 11 -0.28 7.33 4.09
N LYS A 12 -0.05 8.24 5.05
CA LYS A 12 -0.73 9.54 5.17
C LYS A 12 -2.26 9.43 5.17
N GLU A 13 -2.80 8.43 5.88
CA GLU A 13 -4.25 8.21 6.00
C GLU A 13 -4.92 9.48 6.54
N LYS A 14 -5.96 9.95 5.83
CA LYS A 14 -6.68 11.17 6.15
C LYS A 14 -7.94 10.83 6.96
N VAL A 15 -8.20 11.64 7.98
CA VAL A 15 -9.48 11.69 8.70
C VAL A 15 -10.10 13.06 8.48
N TRP A 16 -11.39 13.07 8.17
CA TRP A 16 -12.14 14.28 7.79
C TRP A 16 -13.03 14.73 8.94
N TYR A 17 -13.32 16.03 9.00
CA TYR A 17 -14.29 16.62 9.92
C TYR A 17 -14.03 16.28 11.40
N THR A 18 -12.77 16.11 11.76
CA THR A 18 -12.33 15.84 13.13
C THR A 18 -11.21 16.80 13.51
N ASN A 19 -11.15 17.15 14.79
CA ASN A 19 -10.03 17.87 15.40
C ASN A 19 -8.91 16.92 15.83
N GLU A 20 -9.12 15.61 15.73
CA GLU A 20 -8.14 14.59 16.08
C GLU A 20 -7.19 14.30 14.92
N GLY A 21 -5.89 14.21 15.22
CA GLY A 21 -4.86 13.92 14.24
C GLY A 21 -3.89 15.08 13.99
N LEU A 22 -2.87 14.80 13.18
CA LEU A 22 -1.81 15.73 12.84
C LEU A 22 -2.29 16.68 11.73
N GLU A 23 -2.30 17.98 12.03
CA GLU A 23 -2.65 19.01 11.07
C GLU A 23 -1.67 19.04 9.88
N PRO A 24 -2.17 19.17 8.64
CA PRO A 24 -1.31 19.36 7.49
C PRO A 24 -0.61 20.73 7.56
N LEU A 25 0.61 20.82 7.03
CA LEU A 25 1.32 22.12 6.96
C LEU A 25 0.81 22.97 5.80
N GLU A 26 0.42 22.30 4.73
CA GLU A 26 -0.13 22.88 3.50
C GLU A 26 -1.63 22.55 3.43
N ASN A 27 -2.43 23.43 2.81
CA ASN A 27 -3.88 23.24 2.64
C ASN A 27 -4.63 22.98 3.96
N LYS A 28 -4.36 23.81 4.97
CA LYS A 28 -4.97 23.71 6.31
C LYS A 28 -6.49 23.82 6.30
N ASP A 29 -7.03 24.54 5.32
CA ASP A 29 -8.45 24.82 5.19
C ASP A 29 -9.25 23.67 4.55
N ASP A 30 -8.58 22.62 4.05
CA ASP A 30 -9.25 21.46 3.43
C ASP A 30 -10.04 20.60 4.45
N GLY A 31 -9.90 20.84 5.76
CA GLY A 31 -10.69 20.18 6.80
C GLY A 31 -10.34 18.70 7.08
N TYR A 32 -9.20 18.23 6.56
CA TYR A 32 -8.64 16.92 6.90
C TYR A 32 -7.46 17.03 7.87
N ARG A 33 -7.24 15.95 8.63
CA ARG A 33 -6.02 15.72 9.43
C ARG A 33 -5.41 14.38 9.04
N PHE A 34 -4.11 14.22 9.28
CA PHE A 34 -3.47 12.91 9.17
C PHE A 34 -3.74 12.10 10.43
N LYS A 35 -4.24 10.87 10.27
CA LYS A 35 -4.46 9.95 11.38
C LYS A 35 -3.15 9.68 12.11
N ILE A 36 -3.17 9.73 13.44
CA ILE A 36 -2.04 9.38 14.30
C ILE A 36 -2.16 7.92 14.70
N PHE A 37 -1.05 7.18 14.61
CA PHE A 37 -0.94 5.79 15.00
C PHE A 37 0.03 5.62 16.17
N ASN A 38 -0.17 4.56 16.96
CA ASN A 38 0.73 4.21 18.06
C ASN A 38 2.11 3.75 17.54
N SER A 39 2.15 3.14 16.35
CA SER A 39 3.38 2.68 15.71
C SER A 39 3.26 2.68 14.18
N LEU A 40 4.41 2.64 13.48
CA LEU A 40 4.43 2.48 12.02
C LEU A 40 3.75 1.17 11.58
N ILE A 41 3.87 0.11 12.39
CA ILE A 41 3.24 -1.19 12.12
C ILE A 41 1.71 -1.05 12.14
N ASP A 42 1.15 -0.25 13.05
CA ASP A 42 -0.29 -0.03 13.09
C ASP A 42 -0.79 0.74 11.86
N SER A 43 0.02 1.67 11.35
CA SER A 43 -0.26 2.32 10.07
C SER A 43 -0.22 1.35 8.89
N MET A 44 0.76 0.42 8.87
CA MET A 44 0.81 -0.64 7.86
C MET A 44 -0.41 -1.57 7.93
N ARG A 45 -0.86 -1.94 9.14
CA ARG A 45 -2.08 -2.75 9.34
C ARG A 45 -3.33 -2.01 8.85
N SER A 46 -3.46 -0.73 9.16
CA SER A 46 -4.58 0.11 8.71
C SER A 46 -4.63 0.22 7.18
N PHE A 47 -3.45 0.44 6.56
CA PHE A 47 -3.35 0.45 5.11
C PHE A 47 -3.67 -0.92 4.50
N ALA A 48 -3.17 -2.02 5.06
CA ALA A 48 -3.48 -3.37 4.59
C ALA A 48 -4.98 -3.68 4.67
N LEU A 49 -5.67 -3.26 5.74
CA LEU A 49 -7.12 -3.38 5.84
C LEU A 49 -7.81 -2.58 4.72
N THR A 50 -7.43 -1.32 4.54
CA THR A 50 -7.99 -0.45 3.49
C THR A 50 -7.75 -1.05 2.11
N PHE A 51 -6.53 -1.53 1.88
CA PHE A 51 -6.11 -2.15 0.63
C PHE A 51 -6.94 -3.38 0.26
N ASN A 52 -7.45 -4.12 1.26
CA ASN A 52 -8.25 -5.33 1.04
C ASN A 52 -9.77 -5.13 1.25
N SER A 53 -10.23 -3.90 1.55
CA SER A 53 -11.66 -3.63 1.81
C SER A 53 -12.23 -2.43 1.04
N ASN A 54 -11.40 -1.49 0.59
CA ASN A 54 -11.87 -0.33 -0.16
C ASN A 54 -12.00 -0.65 -1.65
N LYS A 55 -13.18 -0.35 -2.23
CA LYS A 55 -13.52 -0.61 -3.64
C LYS A 55 -12.55 0.02 -4.65
N MET A 56 -11.82 1.08 -4.29
CA MET A 56 -10.76 1.65 -5.14
C MET A 56 -9.66 0.63 -5.49
N TYR A 57 -9.47 -0.42 -4.68
CA TYR A 57 -8.50 -1.49 -4.90
C TYR A 57 -9.11 -2.75 -5.51
N GLU A 58 -10.39 -2.75 -5.87
CA GLU A 58 -11.06 -3.86 -6.56
C GLU A 58 -10.31 -4.36 -7.80
N PRO A 59 -9.74 -3.49 -8.67
CA PRO A 59 -8.92 -3.95 -9.81
C PRO A 59 -7.73 -4.81 -9.39
N VAL A 60 -7.11 -4.52 -8.25
CA VAL A 60 -5.97 -5.29 -7.73
C VAL A 60 -6.43 -6.66 -7.22
N TRP A 61 -7.58 -6.72 -6.55
CA TRP A 61 -8.14 -8.00 -6.08
C TRP A 61 -8.52 -8.91 -7.24
N LEU A 62 -9.11 -8.34 -8.30
CA LEU A 62 -9.42 -9.07 -9.52
C LEU A 62 -8.16 -9.58 -10.22
N ALA A 63 -7.12 -8.74 -10.36
CA ALA A 63 -5.84 -9.15 -10.95
C ALA A 63 -5.18 -10.29 -10.15
N ARG A 64 -5.22 -10.21 -8.81
CA ARG A 64 -4.74 -11.26 -7.91
C ARG A 64 -5.53 -12.57 -8.11
N ALA A 65 -6.86 -12.49 -8.13
CA ALA A 65 -7.73 -13.66 -8.30
C ALA A 65 -7.54 -14.32 -9.68
N LEU A 66 -7.37 -13.53 -10.74
CA LEU A 66 -7.12 -14.04 -12.09
C LEU A 66 -5.75 -14.73 -12.18
N SER A 67 -4.71 -14.16 -11.57
CA SER A 67 -3.38 -14.78 -11.53
C SER A 67 -3.43 -16.13 -10.80
N ALA A 68 -4.10 -16.17 -9.64
CA ALA A 68 -4.30 -17.41 -8.90
C ALA A 68 -5.08 -18.47 -9.72
N LYS A 69 -6.12 -18.06 -10.46
CA LYS A 69 -6.89 -18.98 -11.35
C LYS A 69 -6.06 -19.56 -12.49
N ARG A 70 -5.04 -18.84 -12.96
CA ARG A 70 -4.11 -19.33 -13.99
C ARG A 70 -2.99 -20.20 -13.43
N HIS A 71 -2.97 -20.45 -12.12
CA HIS A 71 -1.86 -21.09 -11.42
C HIS A 71 -0.53 -20.31 -11.55
N ASP A 72 -0.61 -19.01 -11.82
CA ASP A 72 0.55 -18.13 -11.79
C ASP A 72 0.94 -17.82 -10.34
N THR A 73 2.23 -17.62 -10.10
CA THR A 73 2.72 -17.06 -8.84
C THR A 73 2.23 -15.63 -8.69
N VAL A 74 1.51 -15.34 -7.59
CA VAL A 74 1.06 -13.99 -7.27
C VAL A 74 2.25 -13.19 -6.70
N LEU A 75 2.94 -12.46 -7.57
CA LEU A 75 4.01 -11.53 -7.21
C LEU A 75 3.45 -10.11 -7.14
N GLY A 76 4.02 -9.26 -6.28
CA GLY A 76 3.62 -7.85 -6.21
C GLY A 76 3.77 -7.12 -7.55
N GLU A 77 4.83 -7.43 -8.29
CA GLU A 77 5.09 -6.89 -9.62
C GLU A 77 3.99 -7.27 -10.64
N SER A 78 3.51 -8.53 -10.62
CA SER A 78 2.53 -9.00 -11.62
C SER A 78 1.16 -8.34 -11.48
N ILE A 79 0.87 -7.75 -10.32
CA ILE A 79 -0.37 -7.00 -10.06
C ILE A 79 -0.14 -5.49 -9.91
N ALA A 80 1.11 -5.01 -10.02
CA ALA A 80 1.47 -3.60 -9.80
C ALA A 80 0.77 -2.66 -10.78
N TYR A 81 0.54 -3.10 -12.02
CA TYR A 81 -0.18 -2.32 -13.02
C TYR A 81 -1.61 -1.96 -12.57
N ALA A 82 -2.26 -2.83 -11.77
CA ALA A 82 -3.63 -2.60 -11.32
C ALA A 82 -3.72 -1.47 -10.29
N LEU A 83 -2.61 -1.15 -9.60
CA LEU A 83 -2.51 -0.01 -8.69
C LEU A 83 -2.51 1.35 -9.42
N ALA A 84 -2.24 1.38 -10.72
CA ALA A 84 -2.28 2.63 -11.49
C ALA A 84 -3.67 3.29 -11.46
N THR A 85 -4.73 2.48 -11.33
CA THR A 85 -6.11 2.97 -11.18
C THR A 85 -6.40 3.56 -9.80
N SER A 86 -5.53 3.29 -8.83
CA SER A 86 -5.68 3.73 -7.44
C SER A 86 -4.90 5.02 -7.13
N SER A 87 -4.30 5.66 -8.15
CA SER A 87 -3.48 6.87 -8.01
C SER A 87 -3.76 7.87 -9.12
N ASN A 88 -3.73 9.16 -8.78
CA ASN A 88 -3.86 10.26 -9.74
C ASN A 88 -2.50 10.76 -10.28
N LEU A 89 -1.39 10.10 -9.90
CA LEU A 89 -0.06 10.46 -10.39
C LEU A 89 0.16 9.92 -11.82
N PRO A 90 0.46 10.78 -12.81
CA PRO A 90 0.56 10.37 -14.21
C PRO A 90 1.57 9.25 -14.50
N ASN A 91 2.65 9.15 -13.71
CA ASN A 91 3.68 8.12 -13.85
C ASN A 91 3.74 7.18 -12.63
N PHE A 92 2.61 6.91 -11.98
CA PHE A 92 2.58 6.08 -10.78
C PHE A 92 3.17 4.67 -11.00
N ALA A 93 2.76 4.01 -12.09
CA ALA A 93 3.26 2.68 -12.43
C ALA A 93 4.78 2.67 -12.67
N GLY A 94 5.32 3.68 -13.36
CA GLY A 94 6.76 3.81 -13.58
C GLY A 94 7.55 4.02 -12.29
N ILE A 95 7.05 4.87 -11.39
CA ILE A 95 7.68 5.11 -10.08
C ILE A 95 7.66 3.84 -9.23
N LEU A 96 6.54 3.12 -9.22
CA LEU A 96 6.40 1.86 -8.47
C LEU A 96 7.36 0.79 -8.99
N ASN A 97 7.41 0.59 -10.31
CA ASN A 97 8.31 -0.39 -10.94
C ASN A 97 9.78 -0.05 -10.68
N TYR A 98 10.17 1.21 -10.85
CA TYR A 98 11.53 1.65 -10.55
C TYR A 98 11.90 1.39 -9.08
N THR A 99 11.01 1.74 -8.16
CA THR A 99 11.23 1.55 -6.72
C THR A 99 11.36 0.07 -6.38
N ALA A 100 10.47 -0.78 -6.91
CA ALA A 100 10.50 -2.21 -6.66
C ALA A 100 11.78 -2.88 -7.20
N ALA A 101 12.24 -2.47 -8.38
CA ALA A 101 13.48 -2.97 -8.97
C ALA A 101 14.72 -2.46 -8.22
N PHE A 102 14.78 -1.16 -7.88
CA PHE A 102 15.93 -0.55 -7.20
C PHE A 102 16.19 -1.16 -5.81
N TYR A 103 15.12 -1.43 -5.05
CA TYR A 103 15.21 -2.05 -3.72
C TYR A 103 15.11 -3.58 -3.74
N ASP A 104 15.05 -4.20 -4.92
CA ASP A 104 14.93 -5.64 -5.11
C ASP A 104 13.78 -6.29 -4.29
N PHE A 105 12.61 -5.67 -4.33
CA PHE A 105 11.44 -6.20 -3.61
C PHE A 105 10.94 -7.54 -4.16
N MET A 106 11.27 -7.87 -5.42
CA MET A 106 10.97 -9.19 -5.98
C MET A 106 11.70 -10.31 -5.22
N SER A 107 12.92 -10.09 -4.73
CA SER A 107 13.62 -11.06 -3.90
C SER A 107 12.93 -11.31 -2.56
N LEU A 108 12.23 -10.31 -2.00
CA LEU A 108 11.42 -10.50 -0.79
C LEU A 108 10.21 -11.40 -1.06
N ASP A 109 9.49 -11.17 -2.16
CA ASP A 109 8.35 -11.99 -2.58
C ASP A 109 8.78 -13.43 -2.86
N LEU A 110 9.84 -13.63 -3.64
CA LEU A 110 10.40 -14.95 -3.94
C LEU A 110 10.93 -15.66 -2.69
N GLY A 111 11.57 -14.92 -1.78
CA GLY A 111 12.05 -15.44 -0.50
C GLY A 111 10.89 -15.94 0.38
N HIS A 112 9.79 -15.19 0.42
CA HIS A 112 8.59 -15.58 1.15
C HIS A 112 7.95 -16.85 0.55
N LEU A 113 7.83 -16.93 -0.78
CA LEU A 113 7.27 -18.09 -1.48
C LEU A 113 8.10 -19.36 -1.28
N LYS A 114 9.44 -19.26 -1.38
CA LYS A 114 10.34 -20.39 -1.11
C LYS A 114 10.16 -20.91 0.31
N ARG A 115 10.03 -20.02 1.30
CA ARG A 115 9.79 -20.39 2.69
C ARG A 115 8.45 -21.12 2.87
N ILE A 116 7.39 -20.69 2.18
CA ILE A 116 6.08 -21.37 2.23
C ILE A 116 6.18 -22.76 1.61
N ASN A 117 6.77 -22.89 0.42
CA ASN A 117 6.88 -24.19 -0.28
C ASN A 117 7.73 -25.21 0.50
N ASN A 118 8.76 -24.75 1.22
CA ASN A 118 9.59 -25.63 2.06
C ASN A 118 8.94 -26.02 3.39
N ASN A 119 7.80 -25.40 3.73
CA ASN A 119 7.03 -25.67 4.96
C ASN A 119 5.73 -26.45 4.69
N VAL A 120 5.51 -26.91 3.46
CA VAL A 120 4.45 -27.89 3.14
C VAL A 120 5.03 -29.28 3.40
N PRO A 121 4.44 -30.10 4.29
CA PRO A 121 4.89 -31.48 4.53
C PRO A 121 4.75 -32.38 3.30
#